data_AF-A0A817K8P3-F1
#
_entry.id   AF-A0A817K8P3-F1
#
_cell.length_a   1.000
_cell.length_b   1.000
_cell.length_c   1.000
_cell.angle_alpha   90.00
_cell.angle_beta   90.00
_cell.angle_gamma   90.00
#
_symmetry.space_group_name_H-M   'P 1'
#
loop_
_entity.id
_entity.type
_entity.pdbx_description
1 polymer ?
#
loop_
_entity_poly.entity_id
_entity_poly.type
_entity_poly.pdbx_seq_one_letter_code
_entity_poly.pdbx_strand_id
1 'polypeptide(L)'
;MEGDEKDDILSFWKQHKQSFPLIASIARDILAIPASNTSVERQFSAYTRFNGAYAMLNVFSSIFDELVQILDSKLLTTYSRINDDFLLDICRFLLLFDTVIKALSDDRRPTLHRVLPFKQYLINKCEIDNDDNEDFKQVKCFLGKRLDEKLELTDEHLIAAVLHPNNKHLHKSPHLKERVILLLK
;
A
#
# COMPACT_ATOMS: atom_id res chain seq x y z
N MET A 1 0.54 10.03 13.92
CA MET A 1 1.81 10.22 13.19
C MET A 1 1.76 11.59 12.55
N GLU A 2 2.22 12.59 13.29
CA GLU A 2 2.33 13.98 12.84
C GLU A 2 3.54 14.12 11.91
N GLY A 3 3.34 14.80 10.79
CA GLY A 3 4.36 15.02 9.77
C GLY A 3 3.84 15.88 8.63
N ASP A 4 3.17 16.98 8.98
CA ASP A 4 2.39 17.84 8.09
C ASP A 4 3.22 18.76 7.17
N GLU A 5 4.56 18.65 7.19
CA GLU A 5 5.48 19.51 6.42
C GLU A 5 6.29 18.78 5.32
N LYS A 6 6.22 17.44 5.23
CA LYS A 6 7.08 16.65 4.32
C LYS A 6 6.44 16.24 2.99
N ASP A 7 5.17 16.57 2.79
CA ASP A 7 4.32 16.08 1.70
C ASP A 7 3.90 17.13 0.67
N ASP A 8 4.31 18.40 0.83
CA ASP A 8 3.90 19.44 -0.12
C ASP A 8 4.79 19.47 -1.38
N ILE A 9 4.76 18.36 -2.11
CA ILE A 9 5.38 18.20 -3.43
C ILE A 9 4.91 19.29 -4.41
N LEU A 10 3.68 19.79 -4.26
CA LEU A 10 3.14 20.86 -5.10
C LEU A 10 3.82 22.19 -4.82
N SER A 11 4.02 22.54 -3.55
CA SER A 11 4.80 23.73 -3.17
C SER A 11 6.26 23.63 -3.60
N PHE A 12 6.87 22.44 -3.53
CA PHE A 12 8.23 22.22 -4.05
C PHE A 12 8.32 22.61 -5.53
N TRP A 13 7.44 22.08 -6.39
CA TRP A 13 7.48 22.39 -7.82
C TRP A 13 7.04 23.83 -8.15
N LYS A 14 6.17 24.43 -7.33
CA LYS A 14 5.81 25.85 -7.44
C LYS A 14 7.03 26.76 -7.23
N GLN A 15 7.88 26.45 -6.25
CA GLN A 15 9.11 27.21 -5.97
C GLN A 15 10.18 26.99 -7.05
N HIS A 16 10.29 25.77 -7.59
CA HIS A 16 11.32 25.41 -8.57
C HIS A 16 10.93 25.69 -10.03
N LYS A 17 9.74 26.24 -10.28
CA LYS A 17 9.22 26.51 -11.63
C LYS A 17 10.11 27.45 -12.46
N GLN A 18 10.77 28.42 -11.84
CA GLN A 18 11.66 29.34 -12.56
C GLN A 18 12.93 28.64 -13.06
N SER A 19 13.50 27.75 -12.25
CA SER A 19 14.71 27.01 -12.59
C SER A 19 14.44 25.83 -13.52
N PHE A 20 13.28 25.18 -13.39
CA PHE A 20 12.92 23.97 -14.14
C PHE A 20 11.49 24.07 -14.71
N PRO A 21 11.22 24.99 -15.66
CA PRO A 21 9.86 25.28 -16.12
C PRO A 21 9.18 24.09 -16.79
N LEU A 22 9.91 23.31 -17.58
CA LEU A 22 9.39 22.12 -18.25
C LEU A 22 9.02 21.01 -17.24
N ILE A 23 9.94 20.69 -16.32
CA ILE A 23 9.72 19.64 -15.32
C ILE A 23 8.60 20.04 -14.35
N ALA A 24 8.54 21.31 -13.94
CA ALA A 24 7.46 21.82 -13.09
C ALA A 24 6.09 21.75 -13.78
N SER A 25 6.02 21.94 -15.11
CA SER A 25 4.79 21.73 -15.88
C SER A 25 4.37 20.27 -15.87
N ILE A 26 5.29 19.35 -16.19
CA ILE A 26 5.04 17.91 -16.17
C ILE A 26 4.59 17.47 -14.77
N ALA A 27 5.25 17.97 -13.73
CA ALA A 27 4.92 17.63 -12.35
C ALA A 27 3.52 18.09 -11.97
N ARG A 28 3.10 19.29 -12.36
CA ARG A 28 1.73 19.75 -12.15
C ARG A 28 0.72 18.81 -12.81
N ASP A 29 0.99 18.39 -14.04
CA ASP A 29 0.03 17.60 -14.84
C ASP A 29 -0.05 16.16 -14.33
N ILE A 30 1.09 15.54 -14.02
CA ILE A 30 1.16 14.15 -13.52
C ILE A 30 0.68 14.05 -12.07
N LEU A 31 1.07 14.97 -11.17
CA LEU A 31 0.69 14.89 -9.75
C LEU A 31 -0.78 15.23 -9.49
N ALA A 32 -1.45 15.87 -10.45
CA ALA A 32 -2.89 16.10 -10.39
C ALA A 32 -3.72 14.83 -10.65
N ILE A 33 -3.10 13.76 -11.17
CA ILE A 33 -3.75 12.46 -11.33
C ILE A 33 -3.83 11.82 -9.93
N PRO A 34 -5.03 11.57 -9.38
CA PRO A 34 -5.13 10.80 -8.14
C PRO A 34 -4.89 9.32 -8.45
N ALA A 35 -4.26 8.60 -7.50
CA ALA A 35 -4.05 7.17 -7.63
C ALA A 35 -5.37 6.43 -7.90
N SER A 36 -6.49 6.92 -7.37
CA SER A 36 -7.84 6.35 -7.50
C SER A 36 -8.41 6.38 -8.91
N ASN A 37 -7.91 7.30 -9.75
CA ASN A 37 -8.29 7.37 -11.15
C ASN A 37 -7.44 6.48 -12.05
N THR A 38 -6.33 5.93 -11.54
CA THR A 38 -5.58 4.94 -12.28
C THR A 38 -6.23 3.57 -12.13
N SER A 39 -6.20 2.75 -13.19
CA SER A 39 -6.68 1.36 -13.18
C SER A 39 -6.14 0.56 -11.99
N VAL A 40 -4.95 0.95 -11.53
CA VAL A 40 -4.14 0.31 -10.51
C VAL A 40 -4.80 0.35 -9.14
N GLU A 41 -5.40 1.46 -8.69
CA GLU A 41 -6.13 1.48 -7.40
C GLU A 41 -7.47 0.73 -7.49
N ARG A 42 -8.23 0.91 -8.58
CA ARG A 42 -9.47 0.14 -8.78
C ARG A 42 -9.20 -1.35 -8.79
N GLN A 43 -8.13 -1.78 -9.44
CA GLN A 43 -7.72 -3.18 -9.47
C GLN A 43 -7.17 -3.62 -8.10
N PHE A 44 -6.38 -2.78 -7.43
CA PHE A 44 -5.85 -3.14 -6.13
C PHE A 44 -6.96 -3.26 -5.07
N SER A 45 -7.84 -2.27 -4.94
CA SER A 45 -8.96 -2.27 -3.99
C SER A 45 -10.01 -3.35 -4.32
N ALA A 46 -10.41 -3.49 -5.59
CA ALA A 46 -11.46 -4.45 -5.97
C ALA A 46 -10.99 -5.92 -5.93
N TYR A 47 -9.73 -6.20 -6.27
CA TYR A 47 -9.24 -7.58 -6.38
C TYR A 47 -8.64 -8.10 -5.08
N THR A 48 -8.16 -7.21 -4.20
CA THR A 48 -7.61 -7.66 -2.93
C THR A 48 -8.71 -7.92 -1.91
N ARG A 49 -9.78 -7.12 -1.85
CA ARG A 49 -10.82 -7.20 -0.79
C ARG A 49 -10.25 -7.29 0.64
N PHE A 50 -8.97 -6.97 0.82
CA PHE A 50 -8.27 -7.13 2.10
C PHE A 50 -8.84 -6.17 3.13
N ASN A 51 -9.32 -5.00 2.72
CA ASN A 51 -9.99 -4.05 3.62
C ASN A 51 -11.25 -4.65 4.25
N GLY A 52 -12.06 -5.37 3.47
CA GLY A 52 -13.25 -6.02 3.98
C GLY A 52 -12.92 -7.19 4.90
N ALA A 53 -11.94 -8.02 4.51
CA ALA A 53 -11.47 -9.12 5.34
C ALA A 53 -10.86 -8.60 6.66
N TYR A 54 -10.00 -7.60 6.59
CA TYR A 54 -9.42 -6.92 7.74
C TYR A 54 -10.49 -6.32 8.64
N ALA A 55 -11.43 -5.54 8.10
CA ALA A 55 -12.48 -4.92 8.90
C ALA A 55 -13.30 -5.97 9.66
N MET A 56 -13.68 -7.07 9.00
CA MET A 56 -14.43 -8.15 9.65
C MET A 56 -13.59 -8.88 10.69
N LEU A 57 -12.36 -9.27 10.36
CA LEU A 57 -11.48 -10.00 11.29
C LEU A 57 -11.07 -9.14 12.48
N ASN A 58 -10.85 -7.84 12.29
CA ASN A 58 -10.51 -6.91 13.35
C ASN A 58 -11.69 -6.72 14.32
N VAL A 59 -12.92 -6.59 13.80
CA VAL A 59 -14.12 -6.57 14.65
C VAL A 59 -14.28 -7.90 15.37
N PHE A 60 -14.18 -9.02 14.65
CA PHE A 60 -14.27 -10.36 15.23
C PHE A 60 -13.26 -10.60 16.36
N SER A 61 -12.00 -10.19 16.15
CA SER A 61 -10.93 -10.26 17.15
C SER A 61 -11.24 -9.37 18.36
N SER A 62 -11.81 -8.17 18.15
CA SER A 62 -12.16 -7.27 19.26
C SER A 62 -13.27 -7.79 20.19
N ILE A 63 -14.13 -8.69 19.69
CA ILE A 63 -15.21 -9.31 20.46
C ILE A 63 -14.91 -10.76 20.83
N PHE A 64 -13.68 -11.24 20.60
CA PHE A 64 -13.37 -12.66 20.62
C PHE A 64 -13.65 -13.29 22.00
N ASP A 65 -13.16 -12.66 23.06
CA ASP A 65 -13.39 -13.12 24.44
C ASP A 65 -14.86 -13.03 24.88
N GLU A 66 -15.61 -12.05 24.36
CA GLU A 66 -17.03 -11.87 24.69
C GLU A 66 -17.89 -12.97 24.07
N LEU A 67 -17.53 -13.44 22.86
CA LEU A 67 -18.27 -14.49 22.16
C LEU A 67 -18.26 -15.80 22.94
N VAL A 68 -17.19 -16.12 23.67
CA VAL A 68 -17.09 -17.34 24.48
C VAL A 68 -18.25 -17.46 25.49
N GLN A 69 -18.78 -16.34 25.97
CA GLN A 69 -19.83 -16.31 26.99
C GLN A 69 -21.23 -16.60 26.43
N ILE A 70 -21.44 -16.43 25.13
CA ILE A 70 -22.76 -16.52 24.49
C ILE A 70 -22.93 -17.74 23.58
N LEU A 71 -21.83 -18.44 23.26
CA LEU A 71 -21.85 -19.61 22.38
C LEU A 71 -22.39 -20.85 23.09
N ASP A 72 -23.15 -21.66 22.36
CA ASP A 72 -23.56 -22.98 22.84
C ASP A 72 -22.36 -23.97 22.85
N SER A 73 -22.52 -25.11 23.53
CA SER A 73 -21.45 -26.10 23.69
C SER A 73 -20.95 -26.68 22.36
N LYS A 74 -21.80 -26.74 21.34
CA LYS A 74 -21.46 -27.27 20.02
C LYS A 74 -20.55 -26.30 19.26
N LEU A 75 -20.89 -25.01 19.26
CA LEU A 75 -20.12 -23.96 18.60
C LEU A 75 -18.83 -23.65 19.36
N LEU A 76 -18.87 -23.66 20.70
CA LEU A 76 -17.70 -23.42 21.55
C LEU A 76 -16.55 -24.38 21.22
N THR A 77 -16.86 -25.64 20.93
CA THR A 77 -15.85 -26.65 20.55
C THR A 77 -15.07 -26.26 19.29
N THR A 78 -15.73 -25.60 18.33
CA THR A 78 -15.08 -25.12 17.09
C THR A 78 -14.36 -23.80 17.36
N TYR A 79 -14.98 -22.93 18.15
CA TYR A 79 -14.46 -21.62 18.51
C TYR A 79 -13.12 -21.71 19.25
N SER A 80 -13.01 -22.59 20.24
CA SER A 80 -11.78 -22.82 21.01
C SER A 80 -10.61 -23.36 20.18
N ARG A 81 -10.84 -23.80 18.94
CA ARG A 81 -9.77 -24.23 18.02
C ARG A 81 -9.15 -23.06 17.27
N ILE A 82 -9.79 -21.90 17.27
CA ILE A 82 -9.24 -20.69 16.65
C ILE A 82 -8.07 -20.24 17.52
N ASN A 83 -6.91 -20.10 16.90
CA ASN A 83 -5.74 -19.52 17.53
C ASN A 83 -5.85 -17.99 17.47
N ASP A 84 -6.15 -17.37 18.61
CA ASP A 84 -6.35 -15.92 18.70
C ASP A 84 -5.05 -15.14 18.45
N ASP A 85 -3.90 -15.64 18.90
CA ASP A 85 -2.60 -15.01 18.61
C ASP A 85 -2.34 -14.96 17.10
N PHE A 86 -2.61 -16.06 16.39
CA PHE A 86 -2.48 -16.11 14.94
C PHE A 86 -3.49 -15.20 14.25
N LEU A 87 -4.74 -15.15 14.71
CA LEU A 87 -5.76 -14.23 14.21
C LEU A 87 -5.30 -12.77 14.34
N LEU A 88 -4.74 -12.42 15.49
CA LEU A 88 -4.22 -11.08 15.77
C LEU A 88 -3.05 -10.72 14.85
N ASP A 89 -2.15 -11.67 14.58
CA ASP A 89 -1.04 -11.48 13.64
C ASP A 89 -1.54 -11.26 12.21
N ILE A 90 -2.56 -11.99 11.78
CA ILE A 90 -3.22 -11.76 10.48
C ILE A 90 -3.85 -10.38 10.43
N CYS A 91 -4.58 -9.95 11.47
CA CYS A 91 -5.16 -8.61 11.54
C CYS A 91 -4.09 -7.52 11.43
N ARG A 92 -3.00 -7.64 12.20
CA ARG A 92 -1.86 -6.70 12.15
C ARG A 92 -1.22 -6.66 10.76
N PHE A 93 -1.11 -7.79 10.08
CA PHE A 93 -0.54 -7.83 8.74
C PHE A 93 -1.44 -7.18 7.70
N LEU A 94 -2.74 -7.48 7.73
CA LEU A 94 -3.71 -6.90 6.80
C LEU A 94 -3.90 -5.39 7.03
N LEU A 95 -3.70 -4.89 8.26
CA LEU A 95 -3.69 -3.46 8.56
C LEU A 95 -2.65 -2.68 7.72
N LEU A 96 -1.51 -3.31 7.36
CA LEU A 96 -0.51 -2.68 6.49
C LEU A 96 -1.10 -2.34 5.12
N PHE A 97 -1.89 -3.25 4.56
CA PHE A 97 -2.56 -3.07 3.26
C PHE A 97 -3.67 -2.03 3.37
N ASP A 98 -4.51 -2.11 4.40
CA ASP A 98 -5.59 -1.15 4.64
C ASP A 98 -5.04 0.29 4.80
N THR A 99 -3.93 0.44 5.53
CA THR A 99 -3.27 1.74 5.71
C THR A 99 -2.76 2.30 4.37
N VAL A 100 -2.11 1.47 3.55
CA VAL A 100 -1.63 1.88 2.22
C VAL A 100 -2.81 2.26 1.32
N ILE A 101 -3.87 1.47 1.29
CA ILE A 101 -5.04 1.74 0.45
C ILE A 101 -5.66 3.07 0.85
N LYS A 102 -5.89 3.31 2.15
CA LYS A 102 -6.41 4.59 2.65
C LYS A 102 -5.51 5.77 2.28
N ALA A 103 -4.18 5.60 2.34
CA ALA A 103 -3.24 6.65 1.97
C ALA A 103 -3.19 6.93 0.46
N LEU A 104 -3.52 5.96 -0.39
CA LEU A 104 -3.64 6.12 -1.85
C LEU A 104 -4.98 6.72 -2.26
N SER A 105 -6.03 6.44 -1.50
CA SER A 105 -7.38 6.99 -1.72
C SER A 105 -7.58 8.41 -1.19
N ASP A 106 -6.54 9.08 -0.66
CA ASP A 106 -6.62 10.48 -0.22
C ASP A 106 -6.88 11.40 -1.42
N ASP A 107 -7.93 12.21 -1.34
CA ASP A 107 -8.37 13.14 -2.39
C ASP A 107 -7.92 14.59 -2.13
N ARG A 108 -7.29 14.87 -0.99
CA ARG A 108 -6.83 16.21 -0.58
C ARG A 108 -5.38 16.46 -0.96
N ARG A 109 -4.61 15.41 -1.26
CA ARG A 109 -3.18 15.47 -1.56
C ARG A 109 -2.87 14.63 -2.80
N PRO A 110 -1.79 14.95 -3.54
CA PRO A 110 -1.33 14.07 -4.61
C PRO A 110 -1.02 12.67 -4.06
N THR A 111 -1.50 11.61 -4.72
CA THR A 111 -1.31 10.23 -4.25
C THR A 111 -0.55 9.34 -5.23
N LEU A 112 -0.55 9.69 -6.52
CA LEU A 112 0.05 8.85 -7.57
C LEU A 112 1.55 8.55 -7.33
N HIS A 113 2.30 9.54 -6.84
CA HIS A 113 3.73 9.40 -6.54
C HIS A 113 4.03 8.39 -5.41
N ARG A 114 3.01 7.98 -4.64
CA ARG A 114 3.12 7.05 -3.52
C ARG A 114 2.90 5.59 -3.92
N VAL A 115 2.32 5.34 -5.10
CA VAL A 115 1.97 3.97 -5.53
C VAL A 115 3.20 3.08 -5.61
N LEU A 116 4.27 3.55 -6.26
CA LEU A 116 5.53 2.80 -6.36
C LEU A 116 6.20 2.52 -5.01
N PRO A 117 6.47 3.52 -4.14
CA PRO A 117 7.09 3.24 -2.84
C PRO A 117 6.20 2.37 -1.94
N PHE A 118 4.86 2.51 -2.01
CA PHE A 118 3.98 1.62 -1.26
C PHE A 118 3.90 0.21 -1.82
N LYS A 119 3.95 0.01 -3.15
CA LYS A 119 4.11 -1.32 -3.74
C LYS A 119 5.36 -1.98 -3.19
N GLN A 120 6.50 -1.29 -3.24
CA GLN A 120 7.77 -1.83 -2.75
C GLN A 120 7.71 -2.13 -1.25
N TYR A 121 7.14 -1.21 -0.46
CA TYR A 121 6.95 -1.41 0.97
C TYR A 121 6.17 -2.69 1.28
N LEU A 122 5.02 -2.89 0.63
CA LEU A 122 4.19 -4.07 0.86
C LEU A 122 4.84 -5.35 0.36
N ILE A 123 5.54 -5.32 -0.79
CA ILE A 123 6.31 -6.47 -1.29
C ILE A 123 7.37 -6.88 -0.28
N ASN A 124 8.16 -5.92 0.23
CA ASN A 124 9.17 -6.20 1.25
C ASN A 124 8.55 -6.79 2.54
N LYS A 125 7.34 -6.35 2.91
CA LYS A 125 6.62 -6.92 4.06
C LYS A 125 6.09 -8.34 3.82
N CYS A 126 5.90 -8.73 2.55
CA CYS A 126 5.51 -10.08 2.15
C CYS A 126 6.71 -11.03 1.97
N GLU A 127 7.95 -10.55 2.12
CA GLU A 127 9.12 -11.44 2.11
C GLU A 127 9.04 -12.42 3.29
N ILE A 128 9.34 -13.69 2.98
CA ILE A 128 9.29 -14.79 3.94
C ILE A 128 10.47 -14.66 4.88
N ASP A 129 10.19 -14.61 6.19
CA ASP A 129 11.21 -14.72 7.23
C ASP A 129 11.31 -16.18 7.69
N ASN A 130 12.52 -16.64 8.01
CA ASN A 130 12.72 -17.99 8.55
C ASN A 130 12.06 -18.16 9.92
N ASP A 131 11.93 -17.06 10.67
CA ASP A 131 11.31 -17.02 11.99
C ASP A 131 9.78 -17.00 11.94
N ASP A 132 9.16 -16.80 10.78
CA ASP A 132 7.71 -16.88 10.62
C ASP A 132 7.22 -18.33 10.83
N ASN A 133 6.02 -18.48 11.41
CA ASN A 133 5.35 -19.78 11.40
C ASN A 133 4.89 -20.17 9.98
N GLU A 134 4.78 -21.47 9.69
CA GLU A 134 4.49 -21.96 8.33
C GLU A 134 3.16 -21.44 7.76
N ASP A 135 2.13 -21.29 8.58
CA ASP A 135 0.84 -20.75 8.15
C ASP A 135 0.95 -19.27 7.74
N PHE A 136 1.75 -18.49 8.45
CA PHE A 136 1.99 -17.08 8.16
C PHE A 136 2.87 -16.90 6.92
N LYS A 137 3.85 -17.79 6.70
CA LYS A 137 4.62 -17.84 5.44
C LYS A 137 3.69 -18.04 4.24
N GLN A 138 2.70 -18.93 4.36
CA GLN A 138 1.72 -19.15 3.30
C GLN A 138 0.88 -17.89 3.05
N VAL A 139 0.44 -17.19 4.11
CA VAL A 139 -0.30 -15.94 3.99
C VAL A 139 0.53 -14.86 3.32
N LYS A 140 1.78 -14.63 3.76
CA LYS A 140 2.71 -13.68 3.11
C LYS A 140 2.93 -14.00 1.64
N CYS A 141 3.18 -15.27 1.31
CA CYS A 141 3.37 -15.72 -0.07
C CYS A 141 2.11 -15.47 -0.93
N PHE A 142 0.93 -15.81 -0.41
CA PHE A 142 -0.34 -15.58 -1.10
C PHE A 142 -0.59 -14.09 -1.36
N LEU A 143 -0.44 -13.25 -0.33
CA LEU A 143 -0.70 -11.81 -0.42
C LEU A 143 0.35 -11.11 -1.30
N GLY A 144 1.62 -11.49 -1.19
CA GLY A 144 2.71 -10.98 -2.01
C GLY A 144 2.53 -11.26 -3.50
N LYS A 145 2.14 -12.50 -3.86
CA LYS A 145 1.83 -12.85 -5.26
C LYS A 145 0.65 -12.04 -5.80
N ARG A 146 -0.44 -11.93 -5.02
CA ARG A 146 -1.62 -11.15 -5.42
C ARG A 146 -1.30 -9.67 -5.57
N LEU A 147 -0.46 -9.11 -4.71
CA LEU A 147 0.01 -7.73 -4.82
C LEU A 147 0.79 -7.51 -6.12
N ASP A 148 1.72 -8.41 -6.45
CA ASP A 148 2.54 -8.24 -7.64
C ASP A 148 1.74 -8.39 -8.94
N GLU A 149 0.84 -9.38 -9.00
CA GLU A 149 -0.04 -9.64 -10.15
C GLU A 149 -1.09 -8.55 -10.40
N LYS A 150 -1.53 -7.83 -9.35
CA LYS A 150 -2.69 -6.92 -9.45
C LYS A 150 -2.32 -5.44 -9.37
N LEU A 151 -1.17 -5.11 -8.81
CA LEU A 151 -0.68 -3.74 -8.73
C LEU A 151 0.36 -3.50 -9.84
N GLU A 152 -0.11 -3.41 -11.08
CA GLU A 152 0.75 -3.12 -12.24
C GLU A 152 1.18 -1.65 -12.23
N LEU A 153 2.47 -1.37 -12.49
CA LEU A 153 2.99 0.00 -12.53
C LEU A 153 3.00 0.53 -13.96
N THR A 154 2.25 1.60 -14.18
CA THR A 154 2.28 2.36 -15.44
C THR A 154 3.39 3.42 -15.42
N ASP A 155 3.64 4.02 -16.58
CA ASP A 155 4.67 5.05 -16.73
C ASP A 155 4.37 6.31 -15.90
N GLU A 156 3.10 6.68 -15.74
CA GLU A 156 2.67 7.80 -14.89
C GLU A 156 3.05 7.58 -13.42
N HIS A 157 2.95 6.36 -12.91
CA HIS A 157 3.37 6.02 -11.55
C HIS A 157 4.87 6.22 -11.37
N LEU A 158 5.66 5.82 -12.37
CA LEU A 158 7.11 5.94 -12.34
C LEU A 158 7.55 7.41 -12.39
N ILE A 159 6.96 8.18 -13.30
CA ILE A 159 7.23 9.61 -13.45
C ILE A 159 6.83 10.35 -12.17
N ALA A 160 5.62 10.11 -11.64
CA ALA A 160 5.15 10.73 -10.40
C ALA A 160 6.10 10.44 -9.23
N ALA A 161 6.56 9.20 -9.10
CA ALA A 161 7.48 8.81 -8.04
C ALA A 161 8.85 9.49 -8.17
N VAL A 162 9.41 9.64 -9.37
CA VAL A 162 10.69 10.32 -9.57
C VAL A 162 10.60 11.83 -9.35
N LEU A 163 9.45 12.43 -9.65
CA LEU A 163 9.21 13.86 -9.40
C LEU A 163 9.10 14.20 -7.90
N HIS A 164 9.05 13.21 -7.02
CA HIS A 164 9.00 13.45 -5.59
C HIS A 164 10.41 13.71 -5.01
N PRO A 165 10.66 14.84 -4.33
CA PRO A 165 12.00 15.25 -3.91
C PRO A 165 12.65 14.29 -2.89
N ASN A 166 11.85 13.55 -2.12
CA ASN A 166 12.34 12.58 -1.13
C ASN A 166 12.56 11.17 -1.71
N ASN A 167 12.24 10.94 -2.98
CA ASN A 167 12.37 9.64 -3.64
C ASN A 167 13.76 9.42 -4.26
N LYS A 168 14.81 10.01 -3.66
CA LYS A 168 16.21 9.91 -4.08
C LYS A 168 16.78 8.49 -4.04
N HIS A 169 16.06 7.52 -3.48
CA HIS A 169 16.48 6.12 -3.45
C HIS A 169 15.99 5.30 -4.64
N LEU A 170 15.09 5.83 -5.48
CA LEU A 170 14.63 5.16 -6.70
C LEU A 170 15.74 4.92 -7.72
N HIS A 171 16.85 5.65 -7.62
CA HIS A 171 18.06 5.41 -8.42
C HIS A 171 18.72 4.05 -8.13
N LYS A 172 18.36 3.38 -7.03
CA LYS A 172 18.86 2.03 -6.68
C LYS A 172 18.22 0.92 -7.52
N SER A 173 17.18 1.22 -8.29
CA SER A 173 16.55 0.29 -9.23
C SER A 173 16.92 0.69 -10.67
N PRO A 174 18.01 0.14 -11.25
CA PRO A 174 18.55 0.60 -12.53
C PRO A 174 17.55 0.55 -13.69
N HIS A 175 16.72 -0.50 -13.74
CA HIS A 175 15.68 -0.65 -14.77
C HIS A 175 14.58 0.43 -14.71
N LEU A 176 14.23 0.90 -13.50
CA LEU A 176 13.25 1.98 -13.33
C LEU A 176 13.85 3.32 -13.75
N LYS A 177 15.14 3.54 -13.46
CA LYS A 177 15.86 4.75 -13.87
C LYS A 177 15.98 4.86 -15.39
N GLU A 178 16.30 3.76 -16.07
CA GLU A 178 16.35 3.72 -17.54
C GLU A 178 14.99 4.01 -18.18
N ARG A 179 13.91 3.39 -17.70
CA ARG A 179 12.54 3.67 -18.17
C ARG A 179 12.16 5.13 -17.98
N VAL A 180 12.39 5.70 -16.81
CA VAL A 180 12.05 7.12 -16.55
C VAL A 180 12.88 8.07 -17.42
N ILE A 181 14.16 7.79 -17.66
CA ILE A 181 14.98 8.59 -18.58
C ILE A 181 14.44 8.53 -20.02
N LEU A 182 13.94 7.37 -20.47
CA LEU A 182 13.34 7.25 -21.81
C LEU A 182 12.02 8.02 -21.91
N LEU A 183 11.23 8.08 -20.84
CA LEU A 183 9.94 8.78 -20.81
C LEU A 183 10.05 10.30 -20.70
N LEU A 184 11.20 10.81 -20.24
CA LEU A 184 11.49 12.23 -20.07
C LEU A 184 12.31 12.84 -21.22
N LYS A 185 12.62 12.05 -22.26
CA LYS A 185 13.29 12.49 -23.49
C LYS A 185 12.26 12.83 -24.56
#